data_AF-A0A535MV52-F1
#
_entry.id   AF-A0A535MV52-F1
#
_cell.length_a   1.000
_cell.length_b   1.000
_cell.length_c   1.000
_cell.angle_alpha   90.00
_cell.angle_beta   90.00
_cell.angle_gamma   90.00
#
_symmetry.space_group_name_H-M   'P 1'
#
loop_
_entity.id
_entity.type
_entity.pdbx_description
1 polymer ?
#
loop_
_entity_poly.entity_id
_entity_poly.type
_entity_poly.pdbx_seq_one_letter_code
_entity_poly.pdbx_strand_id
1 'polypeptide(L)'
;MSKPLLLEQPFSLRVDGLRLTGRIDRVDRHPDGSYEVIDYKTGSAKRAVELQRDLQLGVYALAAREVFRFDPLSLSYYYLETSERVTVDKPRERLDEDRQTIVKVAEGI
;
A
#
# COMPACT_ATOMS: atom_id res chain seq x y z
N MET A 1 -19.16 -1.71 10.15
CA MET A 1 -18.05 -0.81 9.74
C MET A 1 -16.74 -1.46 10.13
N SER A 2 -15.72 -1.40 9.28
CA SER A 2 -14.36 -1.76 9.69
C SER A 2 -13.90 -0.83 10.82
N LYS A 3 -12.97 -1.32 11.64
CA LYS A 3 -12.31 -0.51 12.67
C LYS A 3 -10.83 -0.37 12.30
N PRO A 4 -10.21 0.79 12.57
CA PRO A 4 -8.75 0.91 12.51
C PRO A 4 -8.12 -0.16 13.38
N LEU A 5 -7.29 -1.00 12.77
CA LEU A 5 -6.45 -1.97 13.47
C LEU A 5 -5.12 -1.31 13.84
N LEU A 6 -4.51 -0.61 12.89
CA LEU A 6 -3.24 0.09 13.06
C LEU A 6 -3.34 1.51 12.49
N LEU A 7 -2.61 2.43 13.11
CA LEU A 7 -2.42 3.79 12.64
C LEU A 7 -0.93 4.10 12.66
N GLU A 8 -0.47 4.76 11.60
CA GLU A 8 0.89 5.28 11.51
C GLU A 8 1.95 4.21 11.79
N GLN A 9 1.71 3.03 11.22
CA GLN A 9 2.46 1.81 11.50
C GLN A 9 3.82 1.86 10.81
N PRO A 10 4.95 1.94 11.53
CA PRO A 10 6.27 1.86 10.93
C PRO A 10 6.53 0.45 10.40
N PHE A 11 7.28 0.34 9.30
CA PHE A 11 7.75 -0.92 8.74
C PHE A 11 9.22 -0.87 8.33
N SER A 12 9.85 -2.05 8.31
CA SER A 12 11.13 -2.28 7.64
C SER A 12 11.00 -3.49 6.73
N LEU A 13 10.98 -3.22 5.43
CA LEU A 13 10.87 -4.21 4.36
C LEU A 13 12.26 -4.48 3.77
N ARG A 14 12.55 -5.75 3.47
CA ARG A 14 13.73 -6.12 2.69
C ARG A 14 13.33 -6.44 1.26
N VAL A 15 13.92 -5.74 0.31
CA VAL A 15 13.70 -5.96 -1.13
C VAL A 15 15.05 -6.21 -1.77
N ASP A 16 15.32 -7.46 -2.16
CA ASP A 16 16.53 -7.87 -2.90
C ASP A 16 17.84 -7.33 -2.29
N GLY A 17 17.97 -7.45 -0.98
CA GLY A 17 19.14 -6.99 -0.21
C GLY A 17 19.04 -5.54 0.28
N LEU A 18 18.15 -4.74 -0.29
CA LEU A 18 17.88 -3.36 0.15
C LEU A 18 16.97 -3.35 1.36
N ARG A 19 17.19 -2.38 2.26
CA ARG A 19 16.28 -2.11 3.37
C ARG A 19 15.46 -0.86 3.06
N LEU A 20 14.16 -1.05 2.86
CA LEU A 20 13.19 0.02 2.74
C LEU A 20 12.47 0.22 4.07
N THR A 21 12.39 1.46 4.55
CA THR A 21 11.68 1.81 5.77
C THR A 21 10.66 2.88 5.48
N GLY A 22 9.53 2.83 6.15
CA GLY A 22 8.46 3.80 5.97
C GLY A 22 7.37 3.61 7.01
N ARG A 23 6.21 4.21 6.73
CA ARG A 23 5.05 4.19 7.61
C ARG A 23 3.77 4.05 6.78
N ILE A 24 2.87 3.19 7.23
CA ILE A 24 1.53 3.04 6.66
C ILE A 24 0.57 3.89 7.50
N ASP A 25 -0.14 4.82 6.87
CA ASP A 25 -1.03 5.78 7.57
C ASP A 25 -2.11 5.07 8.39
N ARG A 26 -2.78 4.07 7.79
CA ARG A 26 -3.85 3.32 8.44
C ARG A 26 -4.00 1.92 7.85
N VAL A 27 -4.31 0.96 8.73
CA VAL A 27 -4.76 -0.38 8.34
C VAL A 27 -6.07 -0.68 9.05
N ASP A 28 -7.08 -1.05 8.29
CA ASP A 28 -8.36 -1.56 8.78
C ASP A 28 -8.40 -3.08 8.73
N ARG A 29 -9.13 -3.69 9.68
CA ARG A 29 -9.58 -5.09 9.58
C ARG A 29 -11.08 -5.12 9.40
N HIS A 30 -11.53 -5.80 8.34
CA HIS A 30 -12.94 -5.96 8.03
C HIS A 30 -13.55 -7.13 8.83
N PRO A 31 -14.90 -7.16 9.00
CA PRO A 31 -15.58 -8.24 9.70
C PRO A 31 -15.40 -9.63 9.08
N ASP A 32 -15.14 -9.70 7.77
CA ASP A 32 -14.86 -10.94 7.04
C ASP A 32 -13.40 -11.43 7.20
N GLY A 33 -12.58 -10.68 7.94
CA GLY A 33 -11.18 -11.00 8.19
C GLY A 33 -10.19 -10.42 7.18
N SER A 34 -10.66 -9.78 6.10
CA SER A 34 -9.79 -9.09 5.16
C SER A 34 -9.21 -7.79 5.74
N TYR A 35 -8.13 -7.31 5.13
CA TYR A 35 -7.41 -6.11 5.52
C TYR A 35 -7.47 -5.04 4.43
N GLU A 36 -7.46 -3.78 4.82
CA GLU A 36 -7.37 -2.64 3.91
C GLU A 36 -6.30 -1.67 4.42
N VAL A 37 -5.30 -1.39 3.59
CA VAL A 37 -4.39 -0.26 3.80
C VAL A 37 -5.07 0.99 3.25
N ILE A 38 -5.11 2.06 4.04
CA ILE A 38 -5.67 3.36 3.65
C ILE A 38 -4.56 4.40 3.82
N ASP A 39 -4.23 5.10 2.74
CA ASP A 39 -3.33 6.25 2.74
C ASP A 39 -4.15 7.52 2.42
N TYR A 40 -3.93 8.57 3.20
CA TYR A 40 -4.69 9.81 3.09
C TYR A 40 -4.00 10.78 2.15
N LYS A 41 -4.75 11.27 1.15
CA LYS A 41 -4.25 12.23 0.18
C LYS A 41 -5.02 13.55 0.25
N THR A 42 -4.30 14.64 0.07
CA THR A 42 -4.85 15.96 -0.27
C THR A 42 -4.76 16.15 -1.78
N GLY A 43 -5.72 16.87 -2.37
CA GLY A 43 -5.85 17.07 -3.82
C GLY A 43 -6.78 16.09 -4.55
N SER A 44 -6.73 16.16 -5.89
CA SER A 44 -7.65 15.45 -6.79
C SER A 44 -7.46 13.93 -6.79
N ALA A 45 -8.59 13.22 -6.89
CA ALA A 45 -8.59 11.77 -6.99
C ALA A 45 -7.93 11.27 -8.28
N LYS A 46 -7.02 10.30 -8.16
CA LYS A 46 -6.50 9.53 -9.29
C LYS A 46 -7.45 8.39 -9.61
N ARG A 47 -7.53 7.94 -10.86
CA ARG A 47 -8.37 6.80 -11.24
C ARG A 47 -7.76 5.48 -10.78
N ALA A 48 -8.59 4.46 -10.54
CA ALA A 48 -8.14 3.13 -10.12
C ALA A 48 -7.01 2.54 -10.99
N VAL A 49 -7.06 2.72 -12.31
CA VAL A 49 -6.02 2.24 -13.24
C VAL A 49 -4.65 2.89 -13.02
N GLU A 50 -4.64 4.11 -12.49
CA GLU A 50 -3.41 4.83 -12.12
C GLU A 50 -2.90 4.33 -10.78
N LEU A 51 -3.79 4.10 -9.81
CA LEU A 51 -3.44 3.53 -8.49
C LEU A 51 -2.87 2.11 -8.58
N GLN A 52 -3.40 1.27 -9.47
CA GLN A 52 -2.86 -0.09 -9.68
C GLN A 52 -1.38 -0.08 -10.09
N ARG A 53 -0.93 1.00 -10.75
CA ARG A 53 0.47 1.22 -11.16
C ARG A 53 1.26 2.13 -10.22
N ASP A 54 0.65 2.58 -9.13
CA ASP A 54 1.29 3.49 -8.18
C ASP A 54 2.30 2.72 -7.32
N LEU A 55 3.56 3.14 -7.38
CA LEU A 55 4.67 2.45 -6.72
C LEU A 55 4.58 2.54 -5.19
N GLN A 56 4.03 3.63 -4.65
CA GLN A 56 3.88 3.81 -3.20
C GLN A 56 2.90 2.76 -2.64
N LEU A 57 1.77 2.54 -3.32
CA LEU A 57 0.85 1.47 -2.96
C LEU A 57 1.51 0.08 -3.10
N GLY A 58 2.41 -0.10 -4.08
CA GLY A 58 3.22 -1.31 -4.22
C GLY A 58 4.08 -1.59 -2.99
N VAL A 59 4.81 -0.57 -2.51
CA VAL A 59 5.60 -0.63 -1.29
C VAL A 59 4.74 -1.02 -0.07
N TYR A 60 3.57 -0.40 0.08
CA TYR A 60 2.67 -0.72 1.18
C TYR A 60 2.09 -2.13 1.09
N ALA A 61 1.74 -2.60 -0.10
CA ALA A 61 1.28 -3.96 -0.30
C ALA A 61 2.36 -5.00 0.07
N LEU A 62 3.60 -4.77 -0.35
CA LEU A 62 4.74 -5.62 0.01
C LEU A 62 4.96 -5.61 1.53
N ALA A 63 4.98 -4.43 2.17
CA ALA A 63 5.13 -4.33 3.62
C ALA A 63 3.99 -5.02 4.38
N ALA A 64 2.73 -4.76 4.00
CA ALA A 64 1.54 -5.38 4.59
C ALA A 64 1.57 -6.92 4.51
N ARG A 65 1.92 -7.46 3.34
CA ARG A 65 1.95 -8.92 3.12
C ARG A 65 3.16 -9.60 3.72
N GLU A 66 4.36 -9.04 3.59
CA GLU A 66 5.61 -9.71 3.96
C GLU A 66 6.00 -9.50 5.42
N VAL A 67 5.79 -8.28 5.93
CA VAL A 67 6.16 -7.91 7.31
C VAL A 67 5.03 -8.25 8.27
N PHE A 68 3.79 -7.89 7.93
CA PHE A 68 2.64 -8.00 8.83
C PHE A 68 1.72 -9.19 8.54
N ARG A 69 1.93 -9.91 7.43
CA ARG A 69 1.13 -11.08 7.02
C ARG A 69 -0.36 -10.77 6.85
N PHE A 70 -0.68 -9.56 6.38
CA PHE A 70 -2.05 -9.18 6.03
C PHE A 70 -2.44 -9.73 4.67
N ASP A 71 -3.35 -10.71 4.68
CA ASP A 71 -3.92 -11.32 3.49
C ASP A 71 -5.27 -11.97 3.88
N PRO A 72 -6.38 -11.75 3.13
CA PRO A 72 -6.52 -10.93 1.93
C PRO A 72 -6.31 -9.43 2.17
N LEU A 73 -5.81 -8.71 1.17
CA LEU A 73 -5.45 -7.28 1.26
C LEU A 73 -5.96 -6.46 0.08
N SER A 74 -6.63 -5.34 0.37
CA SER A 74 -6.87 -4.23 -0.57
C SER A 74 -6.11 -2.96 -0.16
N LEU A 75 -5.98 -2.03 -1.09
CA LEU A 75 -5.28 -0.76 -0.91
C LEU A 75 -6.20 0.38 -1.32
N SER A 76 -6.20 1.46 -0.56
CA SER A 76 -7.05 2.62 -0.82
C SER A 76 -6.27 3.93 -0.69
N TYR A 77 -6.48 4.82 -1.64
CA TYR A 77 -6.31 6.25 -1.38
C TYR A 77 -7.63 6.86 -0.97
N TYR A 78 -7.60 7.57 0.16
CA TYR A 78 -8.72 8.38 0.64
C TYR A 78 -8.38 9.86 0.43
N TYR A 79 -9.11 10.52 -0.47
CA TYR A 79 -8.94 11.92 -0.82
C TYR A 79 -9.78 12.79 0.10
N LEU A 80 -9.12 13.49 1.03
CA LEU A 80 -9.79 14.21 2.12
C LEU A 80 -10.68 15.36 1.62
N GLU A 81 -10.27 16.06 0.57
CA GLU A 81 -11.00 17.22 0.02
C GLU A 81 -12.32 16.83 -0.64
N THR A 82 -12.34 15.69 -1.34
CA THR A 82 -13.52 15.21 -2.07
C THR A 82 -14.29 14.13 -1.31
N SER A 83 -13.73 13.64 -0.19
CA SER A 83 -14.21 12.44 0.53
C SER A 83 -14.33 11.21 -0.38
N GLU A 84 -13.52 11.15 -1.44
CA GLU A 84 -13.50 10.02 -2.37
C GLU A 84 -12.52 8.96 -1.89
N ARG A 85 -12.94 7.70 -1.93
CA ARG A 85 -12.06 6.54 -1.69
C ARG A 85 -11.93 5.71 -2.95
N VAL A 86 -10.71 5.59 -3.44
CA VAL A 86 -10.39 4.75 -4.61
C VAL A 86 -9.63 3.53 -4.12
N THR A 87 -10.28 2.37 -4.20
CA THR A 87 -9.75 1.09 -3.74
C THR A 87 -9.26 0.26 -4.92
N VAL A 88 -8.09 -0.36 -4.77
CA VAL A 88 -7.50 -1.26 -5.75
C VAL A 88 -6.93 -2.51 -5.08
N ASP A 89 -6.79 -3.56 -5.88
CA ASP A 89 -5.90 -4.67 -5.59
C ASP A 89 -4.54 -4.47 -6.27
N LYS A 90 -3.52 -5.18 -5.78
CA LYS A 90 -2.27 -5.38 -6.51
C LYS A 90 -2.02 -6.88 -6.68
N PRO A 91 -2.29 -7.43 -7.88
CA PRO A 91 -2.01 -8.82 -8.16
C PRO A 91 -0.50 -9.07 -8.16
N ARG A 92 -0.10 -10.33 -8.05
CA ARG A 92 1.29 -10.73 -7.87
C ARG A 92 2.21 -10.18 -8.97
N GLU A 93 1.73 -10.19 -10.22
CA GLU A 93 2.47 -9.70 -11.38
C GLU A 93 2.80 -8.21 -11.25
N ARG A 94 1.88 -7.39 -10.73
CA ARG A 94 2.14 -5.95 -10.49
C ARG A 94 3.10 -5.73 -9.34
N LEU A 95 3.05 -6.56 -8.30
CA LEU A 95 4.01 -6.47 -7.19
C LEU A 95 5.42 -6.89 -7.59
N ASP A 96 5.55 -7.86 -8.50
CA ASP A 96 6.83 -8.26 -9.07
C ASP A 96 7.43 -7.09 -9.90
N GLU A 97 6.61 -6.38 -10.68
CA GLU A 97 7.04 -5.15 -11.38
C GLU A 97 7.44 -4.01 -10.42
N ASP A 98 6.67 -3.80 -9.34
CA ASP A 98 6.98 -2.81 -8.31
C ASP A 98 8.32 -3.13 -7.63
N ARG A 99 8.57 -4.40 -7.31
CA ARG A 99 9.85 -4.89 -6.75
C ARG A 99 11.03 -4.55 -7.66
N GLN A 100 10.92 -4.86 -8.95
CA GLN A 100 11.98 -4.52 -9.93
C GLN A 100 12.20 -3.01 -10.01
N THR A 101 11.12 -2.22 -9.95
CA THR A 101 11.21 -0.76 -9.97
C THR A 101 11.92 -0.22 -8.72
N ILE A 102 11.63 -0.76 -7.54
CA ILE A 102 12.30 -0.37 -6.27
C ILE A 102 13.81 -0.61 -6.37
N VAL A 103 14.22 -1.79 -6.84
CA VAL A 103 15.65 -2.13 -6.99
C VAL A 103 16.32 -1.18 -7.98
N LYS A 104 15.72 -0.98 -9.16
CA LYS A 104 16.27 -0.10 -10.20
C LYS A 104 16.44 1.35 -9.72
N VAL A 105 15.47 1.88 -8.96
CA VAL A 105 15.57 3.24 -8.40
C VAL A 105 16.69 3.33 -7.36
N ALA A 106 16.87 2.30 -6.54
CA ALA A 106 17.93 2.28 -5.54
C ALA A 106 19.35 2.17 -6.14
N GLU A 107 19.52 1.51 -7.28
CA GLU A 107 20.80 1.44 -8.01
C GLU A 107 21.18 2.77 -8.68
N GLY A 108 20.20 3.65 -8.91
CA GLY A 108 20.41 4.96 -9.55
C GLY A 108 20.74 6.12 -8.59
N ILE A 109 20.87 5.83 -7.29
CA ILE A 109 21.21 6.79 -6.23
C ILE A 109 22.67 6.56 -5.81
#